data_AF-A0A2M7TQ58-F1
#
_entry.id   AF-A0A2M7TQ58-F1
#
_cell.length_a   1.000
_cell.length_b   1.000
_cell.length_c   1.000
_cell.angle_alpha   90.00
_cell.angle_beta   90.00
_cell.angle_gamma   90.00
#
_symmetry.space_group_name_H-M   'P 1'
#
loop_
_entity.id
_entity.type
_entity.pdbx_description
1 polymer ?
#
loop_
_entity_poly.entity_id
_entity_poly.type
_entity_poly.pdbx_seq_one_letter_code
_entity_poly.pdbx_strand_id
1 'polypeptide(L)'
;MIKGTEDSNIFFNFYNELNIKYQPVFLIHEGIKFEFLRSAVSADVKQKREELLNILDVTVLPQNKFDDDILQIAQIYHANKVQPNQIHYIDVINAAILNQFAGRVHLLTIDNNDYPPCLFNYEEFFSMEKNNQRSIVGEYIFSKEKYHEGLVKLAAATKEIKK
;
A
#
# COMPACT_ATOMS: atom_id res chain seq x y z
N MET A 1 28.37 17.24 13.39
CA MET A 1 27.75 17.53 12.08
C MET A 1 27.90 16.29 11.20
N ILE A 2 26.85 15.49 11.07
CA ILE A 2 26.84 14.42 10.07
C ILE A 2 26.67 15.12 8.72
N LYS A 3 27.66 15.02 7.83
CA LYS A 3 27.49 15.46 6.44
C LYS A 3 26.36 14.61 5.84
N GLY A 4 25.23 15.25 5.54
CA GLY A 4 24.12 14.56 4.89
C GLY A 4 24.59 14.00 3.56
N THR A 5 24.50 12.68 3.41
CA THR A 5 24.64 12.05 2.09
C THR A 5 23.44 12.47 1.22
N GLU A 6 23.57 12.37 -0.10
CA GLU A 6 22.46 12.64 -1.03
C GLU A 6 21.18 11.88 -0.64
N ASP A 7 21.34 10.64 -0.18
CA ASP A 7 20.26 9.79 0.34
C ASP A 7 19.60 10.34 1.60
N SER A 8 20.39 10.95 2.49
CA SER A 8 19.87 11.61 3.69
C SER A 8 19.01 12.82 3.34
N ASN A 9 19.39 13.57 2.30
CA ASN A 9 18.65 14.76 1.86
C ASN A 9 17.33 14.39 1.18
N ILE A 10 17.34 13.36 0.33
CA ILE A 10 16.12 12.86 -0.33
C ILE A 10 15.10 12.37 0.71
N PHE A 11 15.55 11.55 1.67
CA PHE A 11 14.67 11.07 2.75
C PHE A 11 14.12 12.23 3.59
N PHE A 12 14.96 13.22 3.95
CA PHE A 12 14.53 14.37 4.73
C PHE A 12 13.48 15.21 3.99
N ASN A 13 13.65 15.45 2.69
CA ASN A 13 12.68 16.18 1.88
C ASN A 13 11.34 15.43 1.80
N PHE A 14 11.38 14.13 1.50
CA PHE A 14 10.19 13.29 1.50
C PHE A 14 9.47 13.32 2.85
N TYR A 15 10.21 13.15 3.95
CA TYR A 15 9.65 13.14 5.29
C TYR A 15 9.04 14.49 5.68
N ASN A 16 9.64 15.61 5.25
CA ASN A 16 9.07 16.94 5.48
C ASN A 16 7.75 17.13 4.73
N GLU A 17 7.68 16.77 3.44
CA GLU A 17 6.44 16.82 2.66
C GLU A 17 5.34 15.96 3.30
N LEU A 18 5.72 14.76 3.77
CA LEU A 18 4.81 13.85 4.46
C LEU A 18 4.23 14.48 5.74
N ASN A 19 5.09 15.13 6.54
CA ASN A 19 4.65 15.80 7.78
C ASN A 19 3.79 17.03 7.51
N ILE A 20 4.10 17.83 6.47
CA ILE A 20 3.32 19.01 6.10
C ILE A 20 1.92 18.60 5.66
N LYS A 21 1.80 17.58 4.81
CA LYS A 21 0.50 17.15 4.25
C LYS A 21 -0.34 16.36 5.26
N TYR A 22 0.28 15.46 6.03
CA TYR A 22 -0.47 14.44 6.78
C TYR A 22 -0.29 14.42 8.28
N GLN A 23 0.81 14.96 8.84
CA GLN A 23 1.21 14.70 10.23
C GLN A 23 1.03 13.19 10.58
N PRO A 24 1.77 12.32 9.88
CA PRO A 24 1.39 10.93 9.71
C PRO A 24 1.42 10.14 11.02
N VAL A 25 0.43 9.26 11.17
CA VAL A 25 0.49 8.11 12.07
C VAL A 25 0.66 6.87 11.20
N PHE A 26 1.72 6.10 11.44
CA PHE A 26 2.03 4.94 10.62
C PHE A 26 1.28 3.70 11.08
N LEU A 27 0.74 2.97 10.11
CA LEU A 27 -0.05 1.75 10.31
C LEU A 27 0.56 0.62 9.49
N ILE A 28 0.60 -0.59 10.06
CA ILE A 28 1.00 -1.79 9.32
C ILE A 28 0.15 -2.98 9.74
N HIS A 29 -0.25 -3.83 8.81
CA HIS A 29 -0.86 -5.12 9.13
C HIS A 29 0.21 -6.15 9.50
N GLU A 30 -0.08 -7.07 10.43
CA GLU A 30 0.85 -8.14 10.83
C GLU A 30 1.40 -8.95 9.64
N GLY A 31 0.58 -9.26 8.64
CA GLY A 31 1.02 -9.97 7.42
C GLY A 31 2.01 -9.14 6.58
N ILE A 32 1.78 -7.83 6.48
CA ILE A 32 2.69 -6.91 5.79
C ILE A 32 4.00 -6.79 6.56
N LYS A 33 3.93 -6.64 7.89
CA LYS A 33 5.10 -6.62 8.77
C LYS A 33 5.92 -7.90 8.65
N PHE A 34 5.26 -9.05 8.61
CA PHE A 34 5.92 -10.33 8.41
C PHE A 34 6.69 -10.37 7.08
N GLU A 35 6.06 -10.01 5.97
CA GLU A 35 6.71 -9.98 4.65
C GLU A 35 7.87 -8.95 4.58
N PHE A 36 7.67 -7.79 5.21
CA PHE A 36 8.71 -6.77 5.34
C PHE A 36 9.92 -7.28 6.13
N LEU A 37 9.75 -8.04 7.20
CA LEU A 37 10.88 -8.61 7.95
C LEU A 37 11.47 -9.85 7.27
N ARG A 38 10.64 -10.68 6.63
CA ARG A 38 11.04 -11.92 5.94
C ARG A 38 11.94 -11.66 4.74
N SER A 39 11.75 -10.54 4.04
CA SER A 39 12.57 -10.15 2.89
C SER A 39 13.97 -9.63 3.27
N ALA A 40 14.36 -9.68 4.55
CA ALA A 40 15.70 -9.31 4.99
C ALA A 40 16.70 -10.41 4.63
N VAL A 41 17.74 -10.05 3.89
CA VAL A 41 18.78 -10.99 3.40
C VAL A 41 19.79 -11.41 4.49
N SER A 42 19.77 -10.76 5.66
CA SER A 42 20.66 -11.03 6.78
C SER A 42 20.05 -10.61 8.12
N ALA A 43 20.62 -11.08 9.23
CA ALA A 43 20.19 -10.72 10.57
C ALA A 43 20.37 -9.22 10.88
N ASP A 44 21.47 -8.61 10.42
CA ASP A 44 21.72 -7.16 10.56
C ASP A 44 20.67 -6.33 9.81
N VAL A 45 20.30 -6.73 8.58
CA VAL A 45 19.24 -6.05 7.82
C VAL A 45 17.89 -6.20 8.51
N LYS A 46 17.60 -7.37 9.07
CA LYS A 46 16.37 -7.59 9.83
C LYS A 46 16.30 -6.68 11.05
N GLN A 47 17.38 -6.59 11.82
CA GLN A 47 17.46 -5.72 12.99
C GLN A 47 17.24 -4.25 12.61
N LYS A 48 17.88 -3.74 11.55
CA LYS A 48 17.67 -2.37 11.05
C LYS A 48 16.22 -2.09 10.65
N ARG A 49 15.54 -3.09 10.08
CA ARG A 49 14.11 -2.99 9.74
C ARG A 49 13.23 -2.94 10.98
N GLU A 50 13.53 -3.75 11.99
CA GLU A 50 12.83 -3.70 13.29
C GLU A 50 13.05 -2.33 13.99
N GLU A 51 14.28 -1.82 13.97
CA GLU A 51 14.61 -0.49 14.48
C GLU A 51 13.84 0.61 13.75
N LEU A 52 13.73 0.54 12.42
CA LEU A 52 12.94 1.49 11.63
C LEU A 52 11.47 1.49 12.03
N LEU A 53 10.86 0.31 12.20
CA LEU A 53 9.46 0.20 12.64
C LEU A 53 9.26 0.82 14.04
N ASN A 54 10.24 0.71 14.92
CA ASN A 54 10.19 1.33 16.26
C ASN A 54 10.36 2.85 16.19
N ILE A 55 11.28 3.35 15.36
CA ILE A 55 11.53 4.80 15.17
C ILE A 55 10.29 5.50 14.62
N LEU A 56 9.59 4.85 13.69
CA LEU A 56 8.36 5.37 13.08
C LEU A 56 7.13 5.22 13.97
N ASP A 57 7.26 4.62 15.16
CA ASP A 57 6.15 4.36 16.10
C ASP A 57 4.94 3.70 15.40
N VAL A 58 5.20 2.64 14.63
CA VAL A 58 4.19 2.03 13.77
C VAL A 58 3.15 1.28 14.59
N THR A 59 1.89 1.65 14.44
CA THR A 59 0.76 0.92 15.01
C THR A 59 0.49 -0.36 14.20
N VAL A 60 0.56 -1.51 14.86
CA VAL A 60 0.37 -2.81 14.22
C VAL A 60 -1.10 -3.26 14.30
N LEU A 61 -1.71 -3.51 13.15
CA LEU A 61 -3.07 -4.02 13.00
C LEU A 61 -3.06 -5.56 13.03
N PRO A 62 -3.99 -6.19 13.77
CA PRO A 62 -4.02 -7.64 13.93
C PRO A 62 -4.39 -8.37 12.63
N GLN A 63 -3.88 -9.60 12.50
CA GLN A 63 -3.97 -10.41 11.27
C GLN A 63 -5.41 -10.61 10.77
N ASN A 64 -6.31 -11.08 11.63
CA ASN A 64 -7.64 -11.55 11.22
C ASN A 64 -8.68 -10.42 11.10
N LYS A 65 -8.27 -9.15 11.12
CA LYS A 65 -9.19 -8.02 11.18
C LYS A 65 -9.90 -7.72 9.86
N PHE A 66 -9.43 -8.30 8.75
CA PHE A 66 -9.82 -7.90 7.39
C PHE A 66 -10.11 -9.08 6.46
N ASP A 67 -10.30 -10.30 6.98
CA ASP A 67 -10.38 -11.52 6.15
C ASP A 67 -11.53 -11.45 5.12
N ASP A 68 -12.69 -10.95 5.52
CA ASP A 68 -13.85 -10.78 4.63
C ASP A 68 -13.58 -9.74 3.53
N ASP A 69 -13.00 -8.60 3.88
CA ASP A 69 -12.62 -7.55 2.93
C ASP A 69 -11.55 -8.04 1.95
N ILE A 70 -10.56 -8.79 2.44
CA ILE A 70 -9.49 -9.38 1.62
C ILE A 70 -10.09 -10.31 0.56
N LEU A 71 -10.99 -11.21 0.98
CA LEU A 71 -11.66 -12.12 0.06
C LEU A 71 -12.49 -11.37 -0.98
N GLN A 72 -13.26 -10.37 -0.52
CA GLN A 72 -14.12 -9.59 -1.39
C GLN A 72 -13.33 -8.76 -2.42
N ILE A 73 -12.22 -8.14 -2.01
CA ILE A 73 -11.35 -7.38 -2.91
C ILE A 73 -10.68 -8.30 -3.94
N ALA A 74 -10.17 -9.47 -3.52
CA ALA A 74 -9.60 -10.44 -4.44
C ALA A 74 -10.62 -10.86 -5.53
N GLN A 75 -11.88 -11.06 -5.14
CA GLN A 75 -12.97 -11.36 -6.09
C GLN A 75 -13.26 -10.19 -7.02
N ILE A 76 -13.23 -8.94 -6.55
CA ILE A 76 -13.41 -7.76 -7.39
C ILE A 76 -12.28 -7.63 -8.41
N TYR A 77 -11.02 -7.85 -8.01
CA TYR A 77 -9.88 -7.84 -8.94
C TYR A 77 -10.04 -8.91 -10.02
N HIS A 78 -10.41 -10.12 -9.62
CA HIS A 78 -10.68 -11.20 -10.56
C HIS A 78 -11.81 -10.85 -11.53
N ALA A 79 -12.94 -10.32 -11.04
CA ALA A 79 -14.08 -9.91 -11.88
C ALA A 79 -13.73 -8.76 -12.85
N ASN A 80 -12.78 -7.89 -12.48
CA ASN A 80 -12.26 -6.84 -13.34
C ASN A 80 -11.09 -7.29 -14.23
N LYS A 81 -10.80 -8.60 -14.30
CA LYS A 81 -9.74 -9.20 -15.14
C LYS A 81 -8.36 -8.60 -14.86
N VAL A 82 -8.10 -8.21 -13.62
CA VAL A 82 -6.74 -7.84 -13.21
C VAL A 82 -5.88 -9.09 -13.28
N GLN A 83 -4.69 -8.98 -13.88
CA GLN A 83 -3.88 -10.16 -14.14
C GLN A 83 -3.33 -10.71 -12.81
N PRO A 84 -3.33 -12.03 -12.58
CA PRO A 84 -2.86 -12.61 -11.31
C PRO A 84 -1.39 -12.31 -10.98
N ASN A 85 -0.57 -12.02 -11.99
CA ASN A 85 0.83 -11.65 -11.81
C ASN A 85 1.06 -10.15 -11.55
N GLN A 86 0.00 -9.34 -11.52
CA GLN A 86 0.06 -7.90 -11.26
C GLN A 86 -0.29 -7.54 -9.81
N ILE A 87 -0.81 -8.47 -9.01
CA ILE A 87 -1.28 -8.18 -7.64
C ILE A 87 -0.80 -9.26 -6.70
N HIS A 88 -0.05 -8.86 -5.67
CA HIS A 88 0.37 -9.74 -4.60
C HIS A 88 -0.67 -9.76 -3.48
N TYR A 89 -0.56 -10.76 -2.61
CA TYR A 89 -1.43 -10.86 -1.44
C TYR A 89 -1.37 -9.61 -0.54
N ILE A 90 -0.19 -9.01 -0.39
CA ILE A 90 0.02 -7.77 0.37
C ILE A 90 -0.79 -6.59 -0.19
N ASP A 91 -0.93 -6.50 -1.51
CA ASP A 91 -1.70 -5.42 -2.15
C ASP A 91 -3.20 -5.55 -1.88
N VAL A 92 -3.69 -6.79 -1.77
CA VAL A 92 -5.07 -7.08 -1.35
C VAL A 92 -5.28 -6.70 0.12
N ILE A 93 -4.31 -6.97 1.00
CA ILE A 93 -4.37 -6.54 2.41
C ILE A 93 -4.41 -5.01 2.50
N ASN A 94 -3.53 -4.32 1.77
CA ASN A 94 -3.51 -2.85 1.72
C ASN A 94 -4.86 -2.29 1.27
N ALA A 95 -5.41 -2.84 0.20
CA ALA A 95 -6.72 -2.46 -0.30
C ALA A 95 -7.83 -2.68 0.75
N ALA A 96 -7.78 -3.77 1.52
CA ALA A 96 -8.74 -4.06 2.58
C ALA A 96 -8.67 -3.06 3.74
N ILE A 97 -7.45 -2.70 4.17
CA ILE A 97 -7.25 -1.65 5.18
C ILE A 97 -7.82 -0.32 4.67
N LEU A 98 -7.50 0.05 3.44
CA LEU A 98 -7.96 1.31 2.84
C LEU A 98 -9.48 1.33 2.63
N ASN A 99 -10.10 0.18 2.35
CA ASN A 99 -11.56 0.05 2.31
C ASN A 99 -12.15 0.36 3.70
N GLN A 100 -11.64 -0.28 4.76
CA GLN A 100 -12.17 -0.11 6.11
C GLN A 100 -12.02 1.33 6.63
N PHE A 101 -10.94 2.00 6.25
CA PHE A 101 -10.61 3.36 6.71
C PHE A 101 -10.59 4.39 5.59
N ALA A 102 -11.45 4.23 4.57
CA ALA A 102 -11.46 5.08 3.39
C ALA A 102 -11.53 6.58 3.73
N GLY A 103 -10.64 7.36 3.13
CA GLY A 103 -10.50 8.80 3.38
C GLY A 103 -9.79 9.16 4.69
N ARG A 104 -9.32 8.18 5.47
CA ARG A 104 -8.52 8.39 6.70
C ARG A 104 -7.15 7.75 6.64
N VAL A 105 -7.01 6.68 5.86
CA VAL A 105 -5.73 6.02 5.60
C VAL A 105 -5.36 6.26 4.15
N HIS A 106 -4.10 6.64 3.95
CA HIS A 106 -3.51 6.92 2.65
C HIS A 106 -2.40 5.90 2.40
N LEU A 107 -2.33 5.39 1.18
CA LEU A 107 -1.24 4.53 0.76
C LEU A 107 -0.27 5.32 -0.10
N LEU A 108 0.97 5.38 0.35
CA LEU A 108 2.09 5.93 -0.40
C LEU A 108 3.01 4.79 -0.80
N THR A 109 3.35 4.68 -2.09
CA THR A 109 4.20 3.62 -2.60
C THR A 109 5.02 4.08 -3.80
N ILE A 110 6.16 3.43 -4.04
CA ILE A 110 6.92 3.54 -5.28
C ILE A 110 6.54 2.46 -6.29
N ASP A 111 5.81 1.42 -5.85
CA ASP A 111 5.29 0.38 -6.73
C ASP A 111 3.95 0.81 -7.32
N ASN A 112 4.04 1.55 -8.43
CA ASN A 112 2.89 2.19 -9.03
C ASN A 112 2.07 1.24 -9.94
N ASN A 113 2.46 -0.04 -10.04
CA ASN A 113 1.80 -1.00 -10.92
C ASN A 113 0.82 -1.93 -10.18
N ASP A 114 0.97 -2.06 -8.86
CA ASP A 114 0.25 -3.05 -8.05
C ASP A 114 -1.20 -2.64 -7.69
N TYR A 115 -1.57 -1.38 -7.94
CA TYR A 115 -2.85 -0.81 -7.48
C TYR A 115 -3.76 -0.43 -8.67
N PRO A 116 -4.73 -1.28 -9.03
CA PRO A 116 -5.49 -1.12 -10.25
C PRO A 116 -6.53 0.03 -10.17
N PRO A 117 -6.78 0.72 -11.29
CA PRO A 117 -7.71 1.85 -11.32
C PRO A 117 -9.17 1.48 -11.05
N CYS A 118 -9.49 0.17 -11.00
CA CYS A 118 -10.82 -0.33 -10.66
C CYS A 118 -11.18 -0.18 -9.18
N LEU A 119 -10.22 0.10 -8.30
CA LEU A 119 -10.48 0.44 -6.88
C LEU A 119 -9.83 1.76 -6.47
N PHE A 120 -8.78 2.21 -7.16
CA PHE A 120 -7.97 3.33 -6.72
C PHE A 120 -8.05 4.53 -7.65
N ASN A 121 -7.90 5.71 -7.06
CA ASN A 121 -7.44 6.92 -7.74
C ASN A 121 -5.96 7.11 -7.42
N TYR A 122 -5.24 7.73 -8.35
CA TYR A 122 -3.79 7.96 -8.26
C TYR A 122 -3.49 9.44 -8.28
N GLU A 123 -2.62 9.88 -7.37
CA GLU A 123 -2.02 11.21 -7.36
C GLU A 123 -0.50 11.09 -7.21
N GLU A 124 0.27 11.89 -7.95
CA GLU A 124 1.71 11.99 -7.69
C GLU A 124 1.92 12.76 -6.37
N PHE A 125 2.58 12.14 -5.40
CA PHE A 125 2.84 12.77 -4.10
C PHE A 125 4.22 13.42 -4.06
N PHE A 126 5.26 12.65 -4.42
CA PHE A 126 6.64 13.12 -4.33
C PHE A 126 7.48 12.48 -5.42
N SER A 127 8.40 13.25 -6.01
CA SER A 127 9.36 12.73 -6.98
C SER A 127 10.78 12.87 -6.46
N MET A 128 11.57 11.83 -6.75
CA MET A 128 12.97 11.72 -6.37
C MET A 128 13.77 11.48 -7.63
N GLU A 129 14.88 12.19 -7.77
CA GLU A 129 15.84 11.94 -8.84
C GLU A 129 17.17 11.54 -8.21
N LYS A 130 17.71 10.40 -8.63
CA LYS A 130 19.02 9.90 -8.21
C LYS A 130 19.69 9.22 -9.39
N ASN A 131 20.95 9.53 -9.66
CA ASN A 131 21.71 8.93 -10.77
C ASN A 131 20.98 9.00 -12.13
N ASN A 132 20.33 10.13 -12.45
CA ASN A 132 19.49 10.33 -13.64
C ASN A 132 18.29 9.35 -13.76
N GLN A 133 17.89 8.71 -12.66
CA GLN A 133 16.67 7.92 -12.58
C GLN A 133 15.67 8.66 -11.71
N ARG A 134 14.47 8.88 -12.27
CA ARG A 134 13.34 9.45 -11.54
C ARG A 134 12.50 8.32 -10.96
N SER A 135 12.30 8.35 -9.65
CA SER A 135 11.35 7.51 -8.92
C SER A 135 10.21 8.39 -8.42
N ILE A 136 8.98 7.90 -8.54
CA ILE A 136 7.78 8.62 -8.10
C ILE A 136 7.16 7.85 -6.94
N VAL A 137 6.95 8.54 -5.82
CA VAL A 137 6.04 8.10 -4.76
C VAL A 137 4.64 8.51 -5.17
N GLY A 138 3.81 7.53 -5.48
CA GLY A 138 2.39 7.69 -5.75
C GLY A 138 1.56 7.62 -4.49
N GLU A 139 0.48 8.38 -4.46
CA GLU A 139 -0.60 8.26 -3.50
C GLU A 139 -1.79 7.54 -4.14
N TYR A 140 -2.18 6.43 -3.52
CA TYR A 140 -3.31 5.61 -3.95
C TYR A 140 -4.48 5.77 -2.99
N ILE A 141 -5.53 6.43 -3.49
CA ILE A 141 -6.73 6.75 -2.73
C ILE A 141 -7.81 5.74 -3.09
N PHE A 142 -8.24 4.97 -2.09
CA PHE A 142 -9.31 3.99 -2.28
C PHE A 142 -10.66 4.67 -2.51
N SER A 143 -11.35 4.30 -3.59
CA SER A 143 -12.67 4.86 -3.92
C SER A 143 -13.78 3.90 -3.53
N LYS A 144 -14.62 4.32 -2.58
CA LYS A 144 -15.83 3.58 -2.17
C LYS A 144 -16.85 3.45 -3.30
N GLU A 145 -16.91 4.44 -4.19
CA GLU A 145 -17.74 4.39 -5.40
C GLU A 145 -17.28 3.26 -6.32
N LYS A 146 -15.99 3.23 -6.68
CA LYS A 146 -15.41 2.19 -7.53
C LYS A 146 -15.52 0.81 -6.90
N TYR A 147 -15.39 0.72 -5.57
CA TYR A 147 -15.63 -0.52 -4.83
C TYR A 147 -17.07 -1.03 -5.02
N HIS A 148 -18.07 -0.14 -4.89
CA HIS A 148 -19.46 -0.50 -5.10
C HIS A 148 -19.73 -0.97 -6.54
N GLU A 149 -19.15 -0.30 -7.54
CA GLU A 149 -19.19 -0.75 -8.94
C GLU A 149 -18.57 -2.14 -9.12
N GLY A 150 -17.44 -2.40 -8.43
CA GLY A 150 -16.78 -3.70 -8.39
C GLY A 150 -17.70 -4.81 -7.86
N LEU A 151 -18.44 -4.54 -6.78
CA LEU A 151 -19.42 -5.48 -6.22
C LEU A 151 -20.56 -5.77 -7.20
N VAL A 152 -21.07 -4.75 -7.90
CA VAL A 152 -22.13 -4.92 -8.91
C VAL A 152 -21.64 -5.82 -10.05
N LYS A 153 -20.43 -5.60 -10.55
CA LYS A 153 -19.81 -6.43 -11.59
C LYS A 153 -19.62 -7.89 -11.12
N LEU A 154 -19.13 -8.08 -9.90
CA LEU A 154 -18.96 -9.41 -9.30
C LEU A 154 -20.30 -10.16 -9.20
N ALA A 155 -21.36 -9.47 -8.77
CA ALA A 155 -22.70 -10.06 -8.68
C ALA A 155 -23.26 -10.44 -10.06
N ALA A 156 -22.97 -9.66 -11.12
CA ALA A 156 -23.35 -9.99 -12.49
C ALA A 156 -22.60 -11.24 -12.99
N ALA A 157 -21.28 -11.29 -12.82
CA ALA A 157 -20.46 -12.44 -13.23
C ALA A 157 -20.87 -13.74 -12.52
N THR A 158 -21.22 -13.66 -11.24
CA THR A 158 -21.65 -14.85 -10.46
C THR A 158 -23.02 -15.38 -10.91
N LYS A 159 -23.91 -14.53 -11.45
CA LYS A 159 -25.21 -14.96 -11.98
C LYS A 159 -25.09 -15.69 -13.31
N GLU A 160 -24.10 -15.36 -14.13
CA GLU A 160 -23.86 -16.02 -15.41
C GLU A 160 -23.36 -17.46 -15.25
N ILE A 161 -22.57 -17.74 -14.20
CA ILE A 161 -22.06 -19.08 -13.90
C ILE A 161 -23.17 -20.05 -13.43
N LYS A 162 -24.28 -19.52 -12.92
CA LYS A 162 -25.41 -20.32 -12.38
C LYS A 162 -26.50 -20.63 -13.42
N LYS A 163 -26.33 -20.22 -14.68
CA LYS A 163 -27.22 -20.57 -15.80
C LYS A 163 -26.60 -21.67 -16.64
#